data_AF-A0A8B6G862-F1
#
_entry.id   AF-A0A8B6G862-F1
#
_cell.length_a   1.000
_cell.length_b   1.000
_cell.length_c   1.000
_cell.angle_alpha   90.00
_cell.angle_beta   90.00
_cell.angle_gamma   90.00
#
_symmetry.space_group_name_H-M   'P 1'
#
loop_
_entity.id
_entity.type
_entity.pdbx_description
1 polymer ?
#
loop_
_entity_poly.entity_id
_entity_poly.type
_entity_poly.pdbx_seq_one_letter_code
_entity_poly.pdbx_strand_id
1 'polypeptide(L)'
;MFTLIVFFTSIPLALNLLENGIYMCDTIRKNRRQFPEELKNLPIRLEQGQYVGRQCRNLVAVVWMDKKHVSLLSTNQSIDQSDITERRQNDGVMKQITRPRIITNYQANFRGVDICDQLRSKYPVGRSSKKWWKFLFNFLTNICIINGFVLYDHFNQLEKKKKRGTLSLISALIWLHI
;
A
#
# COMPACT_ATOMS: atom_id res chain seq x y z
N MET A 1 -4.47 -8.74 0.83
CA MET A 1 -3.42 -8.31 -0.13
C MET A 1 -2.16 -8.09 0.68
N PHE A 2 -1.07 -8.78 0.35
CA PHE A 2 0.23 -8.58 1.01
C PHE A 2 1.09 -7.62 0.18
N THR A 3 1.66 -6.63 0.85
CA THR A 3 2.76 -5.79 0.36
C THR A 3 4.05 -6.23 1.06
N LEU A 4 4.89 -6.94 0.32
CA LEU A 4 6.22 -7.40 0.64
C LEU A 4 7.28 -6.37 0.25
N ILE A 5 8.34 -6.28 1.04
CA ILE A 5 9.51 -5.48 0.71
C ILE A 5 10.06 -5.94 -0.67
N VAL A 6 10.50 -5.01 -1.51
CA VAL A 6 11.15 -5.20 -2.84
C VAL A 6 12.17 -6.37 -2.88
N PHE A 7 12.74 -6.70 -1.72
CA PHE A 7 13.66 -7.81 -1.53
C PHE A 7 13.03 -9.19 -1.74
N PHE A 8 11.77 -9.40 -1.40
CA PHE A 8 11.11 -10.71 -1.46
C PHE A 8 10.31 -10.93 -2.75
N THR A 9 10.00 -9.86 -3.47
CA THR A 9 9.21 -9.91 -4.70
C THR A 9 9.91 -10.62 -5.86
N SER A 10 9.26 -11.64 -6.42
CA SER A 10 9.66 -12.34 -7.64
C SER A 10 8.43 -12.85 -8.40
N ILE A 11 8.59 -13.11 -9.70
CA ILE A 11 7.50 -13.63 -10.55
C ILE A 11 7.08 -15.05 -10.16
N PRO A 12 7.98 -16.01 -9.90
CA PRO A 12 7.60 -17.34 -9.43
C PRO A 12 6.81 -17.28 -8.11
N LEU A 13 7.23 -16.42 -7.18
CA LEU A 13 6.51 -16.23 -5.92
C LEU A 13 5.09 -15.70 -6.15
N ALA A 14 4.93 -14.72 -7.04
CA ALA A 14 3.61 -14.17 -7.36
C ALA A 14 2.67 -15.22 -7.97
N LEU A 15 3.19 -16.11 -8.82
CA LEU A 15 2.43 -17.21 -9.40
C LEU A 15 2.06 -18.25 -8.34
N ASN A 16 3.02 -18.69 -7.51
CA ASN A 16 2.76 -19.63 -6.42
C ASN A 16 1.74 -19.09 -5.41
N LEU A 17 1.80 -17.78 -5.09
CA LEU A 17 0.82 -17.15 -4.22
C LEU A 17 -0.57 -17.14 -4.86
N LEU A 18 -0.64 -16.85 -6.16
CA LEU A 18 -1.90 -16.87 -6.91
C LEU A 18 -2.53 -18.27 -6.95
N GLU A 19 -1.72 -19.32 -7.12
CA GLU A 19 -2.18 -20.72 -7.05
C GLU A 19 -2.78 -21.07 -5.68
N ASN A 20 -2.25 -20.47 -4.61
CA ASN A 20 -2.78 -20.60 -3.26
C ASN A 20 -3.93 -19.62 -2.95
N GLY A 21 -4.46 -18.90 -3.94
CA GLY A 21 -5.54 -17.93 -3.75
C GLY A 21 -5.12 -16.64 -3.03
N ILE A 22 -3.82 -16.38 -2.92
CA ILE A 22 -3.27 -15.20 -2.25
C ILE A 22 -2.89 -14.14 -3.28
N TYR A 23 -3.60 -13.02 -3.24
CA TYR A 23 -3.29 -11.87 -4.09
C TYR A 23 -2.14 -11.01 -3.54
N MET A 24 -1.25 -10.62 -4.45
CA MET A 24 -0.05 -9.84 -4.17
C MET A 24 -0.03 -8.57 -5.02
N CYS A 25 0.50 -7.48 -4.46
CA CYS A 25 0.77 -6.25 -5.20
C CYS A 25 1.97 -5.54 -4.58
N ASP A 26 3.06 -5.42 -5.33
CA ASP A 26 4.30 -4.87 -4.82
C ASP A 26 5.22 -4.29 -5.88
N THR A 27 6.17 -3.49 -5.40
CA THR A 27 7.32 -3.03 -6.17
C THR A 27 8.31 -4.16 -6.44
N ILE A 28 8.80 -4.27 -7.67
CA ILE A 28 9.79 -5.28 -8.10
C ILE A 28 11.04 -4.60 -8.66
N ARG A 29 12.23 -5.18 -8.42
CA ARG A 29 13.47 -4.69 -9.06
C ARG A 29 13.48 -5.11 -10.53
N LYS A 30 13.83 -4.18 -11.43
CA LYS A 30 13.99 -4.45 -12.86
C LYS A 30 14.96 -5.61 -13.17
N ASN A 31 16.00 -5.76 -12.35
CA ASN A 31 17.04 -6.79 -12.55
C ASN A 31 16.61 -8.20 -12.09
N ARG A 32 15.35 -8.42 -11.70
CA ARG A 32 14.87 -9.75 -11.34
C ARG A 32 14.82 -10.67 -12.56
N ARG A 33 15.14 -11.94 -12.33
CA ARG A 33 14.96 -13.01 -13.32
C ARG A 33 13.49 -13.05 -13.75
N GLN A 34 13.26 -13.32 -15.03
CA GLN A 34 11.94 -13.40 -15.67
C GLN A 34 11.15 -12.09 -15.74
N PHE A 35 11.69 -10.97 -15.23
CA PHE A 35 11.05 -9.67 -15.45
C PHE A 35 11.12 -9.33 -16.96
N PRO A 36 10.01 -8.87 -17.59
CA PRO A 36 9.95 -8.68 -19.04
C PRO A 36 11.06 -7.74 -19.54
N GLU A 37 11.82 -8.16 -20.56
CA GLU A 37 12.95 -7.37 -21.07
C GLU A 37 12.50 -6.05 -21.68
N GLU A 38 11.33 -6.03 -22.31
CA GLU A 38 10.68 -4.83 -22.84
C GLU A 38 10.41 -3.77 -21.76
N LEU A 39 10.20 -4.20 -20.51
CA LEU A 39 10.01 -3.29 -19.36
C LEU A 39 11.34 -2.93 -18.67
N LYS A 40 12.41 -3.70 -18.90
CA LYS A 40 13.77 -3.36 -18.43
C LYS A 40 14.36 -2.26 -19.29
N ASN A 41 14.35 -2.48 -20.60
CA ASN A 41 14.90 -1.62 -21.62
C ASN A 41 13.75 -0.92 -22.35
N LEU A 42 13.13 0.05 -21.67
CA LEU A 42 12.04 0.81 -22.27
C LEU A 42 12.55 1.52 -23.53
N PRO A 43 12.00 1.24 -24.72
CA PRO A 43 12.46 1.85 -25.96
C PRO A 43 12.10 3.35 -26.02
N ILE A 44 11.10 3.77 -25.24
CA ILE A 44 10.58 5.12 -25.19
C ILE A 44 10.89 5.71 -23.81
N ARG A 45 11.44 6.93 -23.77
CA ARG A 45 11.54 7.71 -22.53
C ARG A 45 10.14 8.12 -22.11
N LEU A 46 9.66 7.51 -21.02
CA LEU A 46 8.36 7.86 -20.46
C LEU A 46 8.40 9.25 -19.83
N GLU A 47 7.38 10.04 -20.11
CA GLU A 47 7.12 11.29 -19.40
C GLU A 47 6.45 11.03 -18.05
N GLN A 48 6.53 12.01 -17.14
CA GLN A 48 5.90 11.90 -15.83
C GLN A 48 4.39 11.67 -15.95
N GLY A 49 3.90 10.58 -15.35
CA GLY A 49 2.51 10.12 -15.41
C GLY A 49 2.26 8.99 -16.41
N GLN A 50 3.16 8.76 -17.36
CA GLN A 50 3.04 7.66 -18.31
C GLN A 50 3.45 6.34 -17.67
N TYR A 51 2.81 5.25 -18.11
CA TYR A 51 3.16 3.89 -17.70
C TYR A 51 3.09 2.93 -18.88
N VAL A 52 3.91 1.88 -18.81
CA VAL A 52 3.89 0.75 -19.74
C VAL A 52 3.75 -0.51 -18.91
N GLY A 53 2.88 -1.41 -19.35
CA GLY A 53 2.66 -2.66 -18.67
C GLY A 53 2.64 -3.85 -19.62
N ARG A 54 2.88 -5.02 -19.05
CA ARG A 54 2.65 -6.33 -19.66
C ARG A 54 1.79 -7.17 -18.73
N GLN A 55 0.81 -7.82 -19.32
CA GLN A 55 -0.06 -8.75 -18.62
C GLN A 55 0.13 -10.14 -19.20
N CYS A 56 0.31 -11.12 -18.32
CA CYS A 56 0.26 -12.53 -18.66
C CYS A 56 -0.76 -13.18 -17.73
N ARG A 57 -1.92 -13.56 -18.27
CA ARG A 57 -3.07 -14.05 -17.50
C ARG A 57 -3.45 -13.06 -16.39
N ASN A 58 -3.40 -13.48 -15.13
CA ASN A 58 -3.70 -12.65 -13.97
C ASN A 58 -2.46 -11.95 -13.39
N LEU A 59 -1.27 -12.17 -13.96
CA LEU A 59 -0.03 -11.50 -13.53
C LEU A 59 0.19 -10.25 -14.37
N VAL A 60 0.35 -9.13 -13.70
CA VAL A 60 0.55 -7.82 -14.33
C VAL A 60 1.84 -7.19 -13.82
N ALA A 61 2.72 -6.86 -14.75
CA ALA A 61 3.93 -6.09 -14.50
C ALA A 61 3.79 -4.70 -15.12
N VAL A 62 4.01 -3.64 -14.34
CA VAL A 62 3.88 -2.25 -14.79
C VAL A 62 5.11 -1.45 -14.41
N VAL A 63 5.57 -0.60 -15.33
CA VAL A 63 6.55 0.44 -15.07
C VAL A 63 5.88 1.79 -15.25
N TRP A 64 5.82 2.57 -14.18
CA TRP A 64 5.28 3.92 -14.18
C TRP A 64 6.40 4.94 -13.97
N MET A 65 6.32 6.06 -14.67
CA MET A 65 7.24 7.17 -14.49
C MET A 65 6.63 8.22 -13.57
N ASP A 66 7.16 8.32 -12.36
CA ASP A 66 6.90 9.43 -11.46
C ASP A 66 8.03 10.47 -11.61
N LYS A 67 8.73 10.82 -10.53
CA LYS A 67 10.07 11.44 -10.59
C LYS A 67 11.15 10.45 -11.04
N LYS A 68 10.92 9.16 -10.82
CA LYS A 68 11.79 8.03 -11.19
C LYS A 68 10.91 6.88 -11.67
N HIS A 69 11.51 5.95 -12.41
CA HIS A 69 10.82 4.72 -12.78
C HIS A 69 10.49 3.88 -11.55
N VAL A 70 9.21 3.57 -11.39
CA VAL A 70 8.69 2.64 -10.39
C VAL A 70 8.17 1.40 -11.12
N SER A 71 8.74 0.24 -10.80
CA SER A 71 8.32 -1.04 -11.36
C SER A 71 7.53 -1.81 -10.32
N LEU A 72 6.36 -2.30 -10.71
CA LEU A 72 5.40 -3.00 -9.86
C LEU A 72 4.97 -4.31 -10.51
N LEU A 73 4.58 -5.25 -9.66
CA LEU A 73 4.03 -6.56 -9.98
C LEU A 73 2.74 -6.73 -9.17
N SER A 74 1.65 -7.11 -9.84
CA SER A 74 0.35 -7.32 -9.20
C SER A 74 -0.34 -8.55 -9.78
N THR A 75 -1.08 -9.26 -8.94
CA THR A 75 -1.95 -10.38 -9.36
C THR A 75 -3.45 -10.08 -9.21
N ASN A 76 -3.81 -8.86 -8.80
CA ASN A 76 -5.19 -8.50 -8.43
C ASN A 76 -5.84 -7.47 -9.37
N GLN A 77 -5.12 -6.94 -10.35
CA GLN A 77 -5.62 -5.84 -11.19
C GLN A 77 -5.18 -5.97 -12.63
N SER A 78 -6.03 -5.49 -13.53
CA SER A 78 -5.73 -5.30 -14.94
C SER A 78 -4.96 -4.00 -15.20
N ILE A 79 -4.30 -3.93 -16.36
CA ILE A 79 -3.47 -2.79 -16.77
C ILE A 79 -4.29 -1.56 -17.16
N ASP A 80 -5.53 -1.74 -17.61
CA ASP A 80 -6.33 -0.69 -18.23
C ASP A 80 -6.93 0.31 -17.24
N GLN A 81 -6.81 0.05 -15.94
CA GLN A 81 -7.36 0.93 -14.91
C GLN A 81 -6.32 1.97 -14.51
N SER A 82 -6.67 3.24 -14.71
CA SER A 82 -5.88 4.40 -14.28
C SER A 82 -6.69 5.33 -13.40
N ASP A 83 -6.00 5.99 -12.48
CA ASP A 83 -6.53 7.03 -11.60
C ASP A 83 -5.72 8.33 -11.80
N ILE A 84 -6.31 9.45 -11.43
CA ILE A 84 -5.61 10.74 -11.39
C ILE A 84 -5.20 11.02 -9.94
N THR A 85 -4.01 11.57 -9.74
CA THR A 85 -3.56 12.05 -8.44
C THR A 85 -3.01 13.45 -8.55
N GLU A 86 -3.38 14.29 -7.60
CA GLU A 86 -2.84 15.64 -7.48
C GLU A 86 -1.51 15.59 -6.72
N ARG A 87 -0.48 16.17 -7.31
CA ARG A 87 0.83 16.31 -6.67
C ARG A 87 1.29 17.75 -6.69
N ARG A 88 1.78 18.19 -5.53
CA ARG A 88 2.44 19.47 -5.39
C ARG A 88 3.82 19.41 -6.04
N GLN A 89 4.02 20.25 -7.05
CA GLN A 89 5.31 20.51 -7.67
C GLN A 89 6.20 21.32 -6.72
N ASN A 90 7.51 21.36 -7.01
CA ASN A 90 8.45 22.19 -6.26
C ASN A 90 8.04 23.68 -6.32
N ASP A 91 7.40 24.10 -7.41
CA ASP A 91 6.90 25.47 -7.63
C ASP A 91 5.61 25.77 -6.85
N GLY A 92 5.17 24.86 -5.98
CA GLY A 92 3.97 25.01 -5.16
C GLY A 92 2.65 24.73 -5.89
N VAL A 93 2.65 24.66 -7.22
CA VAL A 93 1.48 24.36 -8.06
C VAL A 93 1.07 22.89 -7.95
N MET A 94 -0.24 22.64 -7.87
CA MET A 94 -0.81 21.29 -7.90
C MET A 94 -0.94 20.83 -9.34
N LYS A 95 -0.24 19.75 -9.72
CA LYS A 95 -0.34 19.12 -11.03
C LYS A 95 -1.10 17.80 -10.91
N GLN A 96 -2.05 17.60 -11.80
CA GLN A 96 -2.72 16.31 -11.97
C GLN A 96 -1.81 15.37 -12.76
N ILE A 97 -1.53 14.20 -12.19
CA ILE A 97 -0.68 13.17 -12.77
C ILE A 97 -1.48 11.88 -12.84
N THR A 98 -1.58 11.31 -14.04
CA THR A 98 -2.17 10.00 -14.26
C THR A 98 -1.28 8.92 -13.66
N ARG A 99 -1.88 7.94 -12.99
CA ARG A 99 -1.18 6.78 -12.47
C ARG A 99 -2.01 5.51 -12.67
N PRO A 100 -1.39 4.35 -12.90
CA PRO A 100 -2.12 3.09 -12.93
C PRO A 100 -2.71 2.78 -11.55
N ARG A 101 -3.91 2.19 -11.51
CA ARG A 101 -4.63 1.86 -10.27
C ARG A 101 -3.87 0.91 -9.35
N ILE A 102 -2.96 0.11 -9.93
CA ILE A 102 -2.00 -0.74 -9.21
C ILE A 102 -1.18 0.07 -8.20
N ILE A 103 -0.84 1.31 -8.55
CA ILE A 103 -0.09 2.19 -7.65
C ILE A 103 -0.95 2.70 -6.53
N THR A 104 -2.20 3.04 -6.81
CA THR A 104 -3.18 3.43 -5.78
C THR A 104 -3.31 2.31 -4.74
N ASN A 105 -3.50 1.07 -5.20
CA ASN A 105 -3.66 -0.09 -4.33
C ASN A 105 -2.38 -0.41 -3.53
N TYR A 106 -1.22 -0.32 -4.17
CA TYR A 106 0.06 -0.48 -3.48
C TYR A 106 0.22 0.56 -2.37
N GLN A 107 0.00 1.84 -2.67
CA GLN A 107 0.15 2.93 -1.70
C GLN A 107 -0.85 2.87 -0.55
N ALA A 108 -2.06 2.34 -0.78
CA ALA A 108 -3.05 2.15 0.26
C ALA A 108 -2.61 1.10 1.30
N ASN A 109 -1.92 0.05 0.87
CA ASN A 109 -1.59 -1.09 1.73
C ASN A 109 -0.16 -1.06 2.30
N PHE A 110 0.79 -0.39 1.62
CA PHE A 110 2.21 -0.40 2.00
C PHE A 110 2.50 0.24 3.37
N ARG A 111 1.66 1.17 3.84
CA ARG A 111 1.95 2.00 5.03
C ARG A 111 1.89 1.27 6.36
N GLY A 112 1.35 0.05 6.43
CA GLY A 112 1.07 -0.63 7.70
C GLY A 112 2.31 -0.83 8.57
N VAL A 113 3.41 -1.30 7.97
CA VAL A 113 4.67 -1.56 8.69
C VAL A 113 5.31 -0.25 9.15
N ASP A 114 5.36 0.75 8.28
CA ASP A 114 5.93 2.07 8.59
C ASP A 114 5.19 2.76 9.73
N ILE A 115 3.85 2.65 9.78
CA ILE A 115 3.04 3.21 10.87
C ILE A 115 3.36 2.51 12.19
N CYS A 116 3.47 1.19 12.20
CA CYS A 116 3.84 0.43 13.40
C CYS A 116 5.23 0.84 13.90
N ASP A 117 6.20 0.96 12.98
CA ASP A 117 7.55 1.38 13.32
C ASP A 117 7.60 2.82 13.85
N GLN A 118 6.84 3.73 13.24
CA GLN A 118 6.70 5.11 13.68
C GLN A 118 6.10 5.20 15.09
N LEU A 119 5.03 4.46 15.37
CA LEU A 119 4.40 4.42 16.70
C LEU A 119 5.37 3.88 17.76
N ARG A 120 6.10 2.83 17.42
CA ARG A 120 7.13 2.23 18.29
C ARG A 120 8.26 3.20 18.57
N SER A 121 8.71 3.97 17.57
CA SER A 121 9.77 4.98 17.75
C SER A 121 9.28 6.17 18.57
N LYS A 122 8.00 6.55 18.45
CA LYS A 122 7.41 7.68 19.18
C LYS A 122 7.17 7.37 20.66
N TYR A 123 6.79 6.13 20.97
CA TYR A 123 6.48 5.69 22.34
C TYR A 123 7.28 4.43 22.72
N PRO A 124 8.60 4.52 22.87
CA PRO A 124 9.41 3.36 23.22
C PRO A 124 9.16 2.93 24.67
N VAL A 125 8.67 1.71 24.86
CA VAL A 125 8.56 1.09 26.18
C VAL A 125 9.85 0.34 26.51
N GLY A 126 10.42 0.66 27.67
CA GLY A 126 11.61 0.01 28.22
C GLY A 126 12.90 0.84 28.10
N ARG A 127 13.93 0.44 28.86
CA ARG A 127 15.27 1.05 28.81
C ARG A 127 16.19 0.28 27.87
N SER A 128 17.13 0.97 27.24
CA SER A 128 18.19 0.32 26.46
C SER A 128 18.97 -0.66 27.35
N SER A 129 19.21 -1.87 26.84
CA SER A 129 19.95 -2.90 27.57
C SER A 129 20.89 -3.63 26.65
N LYS A 130 22.07 -4.00 27.16
CA LYS A 130 23.05 -4.81 26.42
C LYS A 130 22.63 -6.28 26.29
N LYS A 131 21.67 -6.74 27.10
CA LYS A 131 21.17 -8.12 27.06
C LYS A 131 20.10 -8.26 25.98
N TRP A 132 20.36 -9.07 24.96
CA TRP A 132 19.48 -9.23 23.79
C TRP A 132 18.05 -9.69 24.14
N TRP A 133 17.88 -10.56 25.13
CA TRP A 133 16.55 -11.02 25.56
C TRP A 133 15.68 -9.87 26.12
N LYS A 134 16.28 -8.87 26.79
CA LYS A 134 15.55 -7.70 27.29
C LYS A 134 15.05 -6.83 26.13
N PHE A 135 15.84 -6.73 25.06
CA PHE A 135 15.41 -6.06 23.84
C PHE A 135 14.20 -6.77 23.22
N LEU A 136 14.26 -8.10 23.08
CA LEU A 136 13.14 -8.89 22.54
C LEU A 136 11.87 -8.75 23.39
N PHE A 137 11.99 -8.81 24.72
CA PHE A 137 10.85 -8.62 25.62
C PHE A 137 10.21 -7.23 25.48
N ASN A 138 11.02 -6.18 25.46
CA ASN A 138 10.53 -4.81 25.24
C ASN A 138 9.91 -4.66 23.85
N PHE A 139 10.48 -5.28 22.83
CA PHE A 139 9.93 -5.26 21.46
C PHE A 139 8.54 -5.90 21.38
N LEU A 140 8.37 -7.10 21.95
CA LEU A 140 7.07 -7.78 22.01
C LEU A 140 6.04 -6.96 22.80
N THR A 141 6.45 -6.39 23.93
CA THR A 141 5.57 -5.54 24.75
C THR A 141 5.09 -4.31 23.99
N ASN A 142 5.99 -3.64 23.24
CA ASN A 142 5.63 -2.51 22.39
C ASN A 142 4.62 -2.90 21.31
N ILE A 143 4.81 -4.05 20.65
CA ILE A 143 3.86 -4.55 19.64
C ILE A 143 2.49 -4.82 20.26
N CYS A 144 2.44 -5.47 21.44
CA CYS A 144 1.18 -5.73 22.12
C CYS A 144 0.42 -4.44 22.45
N ILE A 145 1.11 -3.41 22.93
CA ILE A 145 0.51 -2.11 23.25
C ILE A 145 -0.01 -1.43 21.99
N ILE A 146 0.77 -1.41 20.90
CA ILE A 146 0.36 -0.83 19.62
C ILE A 146 -0.87 -1.56 19.07
N ASN A 147 -0.86 -2.90 19.07
CA ASN A 147 -1.99 -3.70 18.61
C ASN A 147 -3.24 -3.47 19.47
N GLY A 148 -3.08 -3.38 20.79
CA GLY A 148 -4.17 -3.03 21.71
C GLY A 148 -4.76 -1.66 21.41
N PHE A 149 -3.91 -0.66 21.13
CA PHE A 149 -4.35 0.67 20.74
C PHE A 149 -5.07 0.68 19.38
N VAL A 150 -4.57 -0.03 18.38
CA VAL A 150 -5.22 -0.17 17.06
C VAL A 150 -6.60 -0.80 17.19
N LEU A 151 -6.74 -1.85 18.00
CA LEU A 151 -8.03 -2.49 18.28
C LEU A 151 -8.99 -1.50 18.97
N TYR A 152 -8.53 -0.83 20.02
CA TYR A 152 -9.32 0.17 20.75
C TYR A 152 -9.81 1.31 19.85
N ASP A 153 -8.94 1.86 19.01
CA ASP A 153 -9.30 2.90 18.06
C ASP A 153 -10.31 2.39 17.02
N HIS A 154 -10.12 1.18 16.50
CA HIS A 154 -11.06 0.55 15.58
C HIS A 154 -12.46 0.40 16.19
N PHE A 155 -12.57 -0.09 17.43
CA PHE A 155 -13.85 -0.18 18.14
C PHE A 155 -14.51 1.18 18.34
N ASN A 156 -13.77 2.20 18.76
CA ASN A 156 -14.30 3.55 18.94
C ASN A 156 -14.78 4.19 17.63
N GLN A 157 -14.08 3.93 16.52
CA GLN A 157 -14.52 4.38 15.20
C GLN A 157 -15.83 3.71 14.77
N LEU A 158 -15.99 2.41 15.05
CA LEU A 158 -17.24 1.69 14.78
C LEU A 158 -18.41 2.26 15.59
N GLU A 159 -18.22 2.57 16.87
CA GLU A 159 -19.25 3.22 17.67
C GLU A 159 -19.64 4.60 17.12
N LYS A 160 -18.66 5.41 16.74
CA LYS A 160 -18.91 6.73 16.13
C LYS A 160 -19.68 6.60 14.82
N LYS A 161 -19.35 5.63 13.97
CA LYS A 161 -20.08 5.35 12.72
C LYS A 161 -21.51 4.89 12.99
N LYS A 162 -21.73 4.02 13.97
CA LYS A 162 -23.07 3.56 14.38
C LYS A 162 -23.93 4.74 14.85
N LYS A 163 -23.40 5.60 15.73
CA LYS A 163 -24.10 6.82 16.21
C LYS A 163 -24.43 7.77 15.06
N ARG A 164 -23.52 7.98 14.11
CA ARG A 164 -23.77 8.81 12.91
C ARG A 164 -24.83 8.22 11.99
N GLY A 165 -24.83 6.91 11.78
CA GLY A 165 -25.85 6.21 11.00
C GLY A 165 -27.25 6.34 11.62
N THR A 166 -27.35 6.21 12.95
CA THR A 166 -28.61 6.43 13.67
C THR A 166 -29.08 7.87 13.58
N LEU A 167 -28.18 8.85 13.74
CA LEU A 167 -28.52 10.27 13.58
C LEU A 167 -28.94 10.62 12.15
N SER A 168 -28.32 10.04 11.12
CA SER A 168 -28.71 10.26 9.73
C SER A 168 -30.08 9.65 9.40
N LEU A 169 -30.43 8.52 10.02
CA LEU A 169 -31.75 7.90 9.86
C LEU A 169 -32.82 8.72 10.57
N ILE A 170 -32.55 9.22 11.79
CA ILE A 170 -33.48 10.08 12.52
C ILE A 170 -33.68 11.41 11.76
N SER A 171 -32.62 12.03 11.25
CA SER A 171 -32.77 13.23 10.41
C SER A 171 -33.55 12.93 9.12
N ALA A 172 -33.29 11.82 8.44
CA ALA A 172 -34.02 11.44 7.23
C ALA A 172 -35.51 11.20 7.49
N LEU A 173 -35.86 10.63 8.65
CA LEU A 173 -37.25 10.45 9.07
C LEU A 173 -37.94 11.78 9.42
N ILE A 174 -37.22 12.72 10.02
CA ILE A 174 -37.73 14.07 10.30
C ILE A 174 -37.98 14.85 9.00
N TRP A 175 -37.11 14.69 7.99
CA TRP A 175 -37.27 15.31 6.66
C TRP A 175 -38.35 14.66 5.77
N LEU A 176 -38.85 13.47 6.12
CA LEU A 176 -39.96 12.78 5.43
C LEU A 176 -41.34 13.13 6.01
N HIS A 177 -41.39 13.88 7.10
CA HIS A 177 -42.62 14.26 7.81
C HIS A 177 -42.84 15.78 7.90
N ILE A 178 -42.16 16.54 7.05
CA ILE A 178 -42.39 17.97 6.75
C ILE A 178 -42.54 18.09 5.24
#